data_AF-A0A7W8PCM9-F1
#
_entry.id   AF-A0A7W8PCM9-F1
#
_cell.length_a   1.000
_cell.length_b   1.000
_cell.length_c   1.000
_cell.angle_alpha   90.00
_cell.angle_beta   90.00
_cell.angle_gamma   90.00
#
_symmetry.space_group_name_H-M   'P 1'
#
loop_
_entity.id
_entity.type
_entity.pdbx_description
1 polymer ?
#
loop_
_entity_poly.entity_id
_entity_poly.type
_entity_poly.pdbx_seq_one_letter_code
_entity_poly.pdbx_strand_id
1 'polypeptide(L)' 'MTSSSSTHSARPQSALYYDAVRAAGEINLLFLDLVKEGLTREELAINIKRRPSLWQRFETWLDHLPTLPAK' A
#
# COMPACT_ATOMS: atom_id res chain seq x y z
N MET A 1 37.83 -11.67 -29.32
CA MET A 1 37.24 -12.57 -28.31
C MET A 1 36.65 -11.69 -27.22
N THR A 2 35.34 -11.48 -27.22
CA THR A 2 34.64 -10.59 -26.27
C THR A 2 33.96 -11.44 -25.22
N SER A 3 34.57 -11.58 -24.04
CA SER A 3 33.92 -12.19 -22.87
C SER A 3 33.21 -11.09 -22.08
N SER A 4 31.93 -10.88 -22.36
CA SER A 4 31.06 -10.03 -21.55
C SER A 4 30.57 -10.86 -20.35
N SER A 5 31.25 -10.76 -19.22
CA SER A 5 30.79 -11.34 -17.96
C SER A 5 29.68 -10.45 -17.38
N SER A 6 28.41 -10.79 -17.64
CA SER A 6 27.26 -10.19 -16.95
C SER A 6 27.16 -10.73 -15.52
N THR A 7 27.72 -10.01 -14.55
CA THR A 7 27.47 -10.25 -13.12
C THR A 7 26.03 -9.82 -12.79
N HIS A 8 25.09 -10.76 -12.77
CA HIS A 8 23.79 -10.56 -12.15
C HIS A 8 23.95 -10.67 -10.63
N SER A 9 24.14 -9.54 -9.94
CA SER A 9 24.02 -9.51 -8.48
C SER A 9 22.55 -9.68 -8.10
N ALA A 10 22.15 -10.91 -7.79
CA ALA A 10 20.86 -11.17 -7.17
C ALA A 10 20.79 -10.41 -5.83
N ARG A 11 19.72 -9.62 -5.62
CA ARG A 11 19.55 -8.90 -4.35
C ARG A 11 19.45 -9.90 -3.20
N PRO A 12 20.07 -9.65 -2.05
CA PRO A 12 19.91 -10.49 -0.87
C PRO A 12 18.43 -10.60 -0.48
N GLN A 13 17.98 -11.81 -0.12
CA GLN A 13 16.60 -12.05 0.32
C GLN A 13 16.18 -11.13 1.49
N SER A 14 17.12 -10.79 2.37
CA SER A 14 16.92 -9.85 3.46
C SER A 14 16.56 -8.44 2.98
N ALA A 15 17.20 -7.95 1.91
CA ALA A 15 16.89 -6.63 1.35
C ALA A 15 15.46 -6.61 0.80
N LEU A 16 15.04 -7.65 0.08
CA LEU A 16 13.67 -7.79 -0.43
C LEU A 16 12.64 -7.80 0.70
N TYR A 17 12.95 -8.47 1.81
CA TYR A 17 12.09 -8.50 2.99
C TYR A 17 11.94 -7.10 3.61
N TYR A 18 13.04 -6.39 3.89
CA TYR A 18 12.99 -5.06 4.50
C TYR A 18 12.32 -4.03 3.59
N ASP A 19 12.50 -4.13 2.27
CA ASP A 19 11.81 -3.29 1.29
C ASP A 19 10.29 -3.50 1.36
N ALA A 20 9.83 -4.76 1.44
CA ALA A 20 8.41 -5.08 1.57
C ALA A 20 7.82 -4.59 2.89
N VAL A 21 8.55 -4.75 4.01
CA VAL A 21 8.14 -4.24 5.33
C VAL A 21 8.02 -2.71 5.31
N ARG A 22 8.99 -2.02 4.68
CA ARG A 22 8.96 -0.56 4.55
C ARG A 22 7.75 -0.10 3.75
N ALA A 23 7.53 -0.68 2.57
CA ALA A 23 6.37 -0.36 1.73
C ALA A 23 5.04 -0.59 2.47
N ALA A 24 4.94 -1.70 3.23
CA ALA A 24 3.76 -1.99 4.03
C ALA A 24 3.53 -0.97 5.17
N GLY A 25 4.60 -0.43 5.74
CA GLY A 25 4.57 0.64 6.74
C GLY A 25 4.13 1.99 6.16
N GLU A 26 4.70 2.37 5.01
CA GLU A 26 4.34 3.61 4.30
C GLU A 26 2.86 3.66 3.93
N ILE A 27 2.31 2.54 3.44
CA ILE A 27 0.88 2.44 3.12
C ILE A 27 0.02 2.58 4.37
N ASN A 28 0.46 2.05 5.51
CA ASN A 28 -0.28 2.16 6.77
C ASN A 28 -0.31 3.60 7.28
N LEU A 29 0.82 4.32 7.19
CA LEU A 29 0.89 5.74 7.52
C LEU A 29 -0.01 6.58 6.61
N LEU A 30 0.06 6.34 5.30
CA LEU A 30 -0.81 7.01 4.33
C LEU A 30 -2.30 6.78 4.63
N PHE A 31 -2.68 5.54 4.97
CA PHE A 31 -4.05 5.25 5.35
C PHE A 31 -4.49 6.05 6.59
N LEU A 32 -3.66 6.09 7.64
CA LEU A 32 -3.97 6.85 8.85
C LEU A 32 -4.07 8.35 8.60
N ASP A 33 -3.20 8.89 7.75
CA ASP A 33 -3.24 10.30 7.34
C ASP A 33 -4.54 10.61 6.59
N LEU A 34 -4.95 9.76 5.64
CA LEU A 34 -6.22 9.91 4.93
C LEU A 34 -7.42 9.82 5.89
N VAL A 35 -7.42 8.87 6.84
CA VAL A 35 -8.48 8.78 7.86
C VAL A 35 -8.56 10.06 8.69
N LYS A 36 -7.40 10.63 9.08
CA LYS A 36 -7.33 11.89 9.81
C LYS A 36 -7.84 13.08 8.99
N GLU A 37 -7.62 13.08 7.68
CA GLU A 37 -8.10 14.10 6.75
C GLU A 37 -9.60 13.95 6.38
N GLY A 38 -10.24 12.85 6.79
CA GLY A 38 -11.67 12.62 6.59
C GLY A 38 -12.01 11.60 5.52
N LEU A 39 -11.15 10.60 5.27
CA LEU A 39 -11.42 9.49 4.36
C LEU A 39 -12.78 8.84 4.66
N THR A 40 -13.63 8.79 3.65
CA THR A 40 -14.96 8.20 3.72
C THR A 40 -14.95 6.72 3.37
N ARG A 41 -16.03 6.02 3.76
CA ARG A 41 -16.28 4.63 3.37
C ARG A 41 -16.24 4.46 1.85
N GLU A 42 -16.86 5.38 1.11
CA GLU A 42 -16.96 5.33 -0.34
C GLU A 42 -15.58 5.51 -1.00
N GLU A 43 -14.77 6.43 -0.49
CA GLU A 43 -13.41 6.66 -0.98
C GLU A 43 -12.50 5.46 -0.72
N LEU A 44 -12.57 4.85 0.47
CA LEU A 44 -11.83 3.61 0.74
C LEU A 44 -12.30 2.48 -0.17
N ALA A 45 -13.62 2.31 -0.39
CA ALA A 45 -14.15 1.30 -1.29
C ALA A 45 -13.68 1.52 -2.75
N ILE A 46 -13.60 2.77 -3.20
CA ILE A 46 -13.05 3.12 -4.52
C ILE A 46 -11.57 2.77 -4.59
N ASN A 47 -10.79 3.07 -3.55
CA ASN A 47 -9.37 2.76 -3.48
C ASN A 47 -9.12 1.25 -3.54
N ILE A 48 -9.91 0.45 -2.82
CA ILE A 48 -9.87 -1.03 -2.87
C ILE A 48 -10.17 -1.52 -4.28
N LYS A 49 -11.23 -1.02 -4.92
CA LYS A 49 -11.57 -1.40 -6.31
C LYS A 49 -10.46 -1.05 -7.31
N ARG A 50 -9.80 0.11 -7.14
CA ARG A 50 -8.75 0.58 -8.05
C ARG A 50 -7.42 -0.13 -7.87
N ARG A 51 -7.02 -0.40 -6.62
CA ARG A 51 -5.73 -1.03 -6.28
C ARG A 51 -5.89 -2.00 -5.10
N PRO A 52 -6.49 -3.18 -5.31
CA PRO A 52 -6.78 -4.11 -4.22
C PRO A 52 -5.50 -4.56 -3.48
N SER A 53 -4.40 -4.75 -4.19
CA SER A 53 -3.11 -5.14 -3.60
C SER A 53 -2.57 -4.17 -2.55
N LEU A 54 -2.95 -2.89 -2.59
CA LEU A 54 -2.52 -1.88 -1.62
C LEU A 54 -3.56 -1.67 -0.51
N TRP A 55 -4.85 -1.64 -0.88
CA TRP A 55 -5.91 -1.14 -0.01
C TRP A 55 -6.79 -2.22 0.61
N GLN A 56 -6.84 -3.43 0.04
CA GLN A 56 -7.76 -4.49 0.50
C GLN A 56 -7.53 -4.89 1.97
N ARG A 57 -6.30 -4.76 2.47
CA ARG A 57 -5.97 -4.98 3.89
C ARG A 57 -6.74 -4.06 4.87
N PHE A 58 -7.32 -2.97 4.39
CA PHE A 58 -8.12 -2.04 5.18
C PHE A 58 -9.62 -2.22 4.96
N GLU A 59 -10.07 -3.26 4.26
CA GLU A 59 -11.49 -3.51 3.98
C GLU A 59 -12.35 -3.55 5.25
N THR A 60 -11.83 -4.10 6.36
CA THR A 60 -12.52 -4.12 7.65
C THR A 60 -12.76 -2.74 8.25
N TRP A 61 -12.07 -1.69 7.76
CA TRP A 61 -12.31 -0.32 8.16
C TRP A 61 -13.50 0.33 7.49
N LEU A 62 -14.04 -0.24 6.42
CA LEU A 62 -15.20 0.33 5.72
C LEU A 62 -16.34 0.63 6.68
N ASP A 63 -16.64 -0.28 7.61
CA ASP A 63 -17.73 -0.11 8.58
C ASP A 63 -17.44 0.95 9.66
N HIS A 64 -16.16 1.31 9.85
CA HIS A 64 -15.72 2.32 10.81
C HIS A 64 -15.60 3.73 10.22
N LEU A 65 -15.55 3.85 8.89
CA LEU A 65 -15.47 5.13 8.21
C LEU A 65 -16.85 5.77 8.04
N PRO A 66 -16.92 7.11 8.05
CA PRO A 66 -18.15 7.83 7.77
C PRO A 66 -18.63 7.57 6.33
N THR A 67 -19.95 7.41 6.14
CA THR A 67 -20.59 7.35 4.82
C THR A 67 -20.95 8.76 4.37
N LEU A 68 -20.16 9.33 3.46
CA LEU A 68 -20.24 10.73 2.99
C LEU A 68 -20.21 11.81 4.12
N PRO A 69 -19.66 13.01 3.85
CA PRO A 69 -20.05 14.16 4.64
C PRO A 69 -21.51 14.47 4.31
N ALA A 70 -22.33 14.74 5.34
CA ALA A 70 -23.57 15.48 5.13
C ALA A 70 -23.18 16.82 4.49
N LYS A 71 -23.30 16.92 3.16
CA LYS A 71 -23.11 18.15 2.42
C LYS A 71 -24.46 18.75 2.10
#